data_AF-A0A351YEX3-F1
#
_entry.id   AF-A0A351YEX3-F1
#
_cell.length_a   1.000
_cell.length_b   1.000
_cell.length_c   1.000
_cell.angle_alpha   90.00
_cell.angle_beta   90.00
_cell.angle_gamma   90.00
#
_symmetry.space_group_name_H-M   'P 1'
#
loop_
_entity.id
_entity.type
_entity.pdbx_description
1 polymer ?
#
loop_
_entity_poly.entity_id
_entity_poly.type
_entity_poly.pdbx_seq_one_letter_code
_entity_poly.pdbx_strand_id
1 'polypeptide(L)'
;RHYREAVGLARTLMDTKDSLQAQRKRQFVSQLQMLHDYRRWRKKADDTEYKLLLRENNIFRILIGMLVTTGILLTAVFINWRRRLKAENKLLLEQREQESLRVGYYKQLNLLTLPLVYSNQREGRMRMSESDWQKIYTNTDTCFQDFTTKLRQDHPSLKEDDIRLCCLLKMDMPLDLIALIFNIEKGSVSQRKQRLRQKMGLDVPLDDYLKRI
;
A
#
# COMPACT_ATOMS: atom_id res chain seq x y z
N ARG A 1 -107.23 -52.71 -21.05
CA ARG A 1 -106.72 -51.82 -19.98
C ARG A 1 -105.34 -52.27 -19.51
N HIS A 2 -105.18 -53.53 -19.12
CA HIS A 2 -103.92 -54.13 -18.64
C HIS A 2 -102.70 -54.03 -19.57
N TYR A 3 -102.86 -54.09 -20.90
CA TYR A 3 -101.73 -53.98 -21.83
C TYR A 3 -101.09 -52.57 -21.83
N ARG A 4 -101.89 -51.51 -21.70
CA ARG A 4 -101.35 -50.13 -21.64
C ARG A 4 -100.61 -49.87 -20.34
N GLU A 5 -101.07 -50.47 -19.23
CA GLU A 5 -100.40 -50.39 -17.92
C GLU A 5 -99.05 -51.14 -17.95
N ALA A 6 -99.01 -52.34 -18.54
CA ALA A 6 -97.77 -53.11 -18.69
C ALA A 6 -96.72 -52.38 -19.55
N VAL A 7 -97.13 -51.76 -20.65
CA VAL A 7 -96.23 -50.96 -21.51
C VAL A 7 -95.75 -49.70 -20.78
N GLY A 8 -96.60 -49.06 -19.98
CA GLY A 8 -96.22 -47.93 -19.14
C GLY A 8 -95.16 -48.32 -18.11
N LEU A 9 -95.37 -49.44 -17.41
CA LEU A 9 -94.44 -49.96 -16.41
C LEU A 9 -93.07 -50.31 -17.03
N ALA A 10 -93.07 -50.98 -18.20
CA ALA A 10 -91.85 -51.34 -18.92
C ALA A 10 -91.03 -50.11 -19.33
N ARG A 11 -91.69 -49.02 -19.78
CA ARG A 11 -91.02 -47.75 -20.09
C ARG A 11 -90.37 -47.14 -18.85
N THR A 12 -91.10 -47.05 -17.74
CA THR A 12 -90.53 -46.50 -16.49
C THR A 12 -89.37 -47.33 -15.95
N LEU A 13 -89.39 -48.66 -16.14
CA LEU A 13 -88.27 -49.53 -15.77
C LEU A 13 -87.05 -49.33 -16.67
N MET A 14 -87.25 -49.09 -17.97
CA MET A 14 -86.14 -48.72 -18.86
C MET A 14 -85.56 -47.36 -18.48
N ASP A 15 -86.41 -46.34 -18.28
CA ASP A 15 -85.96 -44.99 -17.92
C ASP A 15 -85.21 -44.96 -16.58
N THR A 16 -85.70 -45.72 -15.59
CA THR A 16 -85.02 -45.84 -14.28
C THR A 16 -83.69 -46.59 -14.39
N LYS A 17 -83.62 -47.65 -15.22
CA LYS A 17 -82.37 -48.37 -15.49
C LYS A 17 -81.34 -47.48 -16.21
N ASP A 18 -81.75 -46.74 -17.23
CA ASP A 18 -80.88 -45.87 -18.03
C ASP A 18 -80.37 -44.68 -17.20
N SER A 19 -81.21 -44.10 -16.35
CA SER A 19 -80.81 -43.04 -15.41
C SER A 19 -79.84 -43.54 -14.34
N LEU A 20 -80.05 -44.74 -13.80
CA LEU A 20 -79.11 -45.40 -12.87
C LEU A 20 -77.75 -45.67 -13.53
N GLN A 21 -77.73 -46.14 -14.77
CA GLN A 21 -76.50 -46.36 -15.53
C GLN A 21 -75.77 -45.05 -15.83
N ALA A 22 -76.50 -44.01 -16.24
CA ALA A 22 -75.93 -42.67 -16.47
C ALA A 22 -75.33 -42.08 -15.19
N GLN A 23 -76.00 -42.24 -14.04
CA GLN A 23 -75.50 -41.78 -12.75
C GLN A 23 -74.22 -42.50 -12.33
N ARG A 24 -74.18 -43.84 -12.45
CA ARG A 24 -72.97 -44.63 -12.13
C ARG A 24 -71.78 -44.25 -13.03
N LYS A 25 -72.02 -44.02 -14.32
CA LYS A 25 -71.00 -43.56 -15.26
C LYS A 25 -70.45 -42.19 -14.88
N ARG A 26 -71.32 -41.24 -14.51
CA ARG A 26 -70.91 -39.89 -14.04
C ARG A 26 -70.08 -39.97 -12.75
N GLN A 27 -70.50 -40.80 -11.79
CA GLN A 27 -69.76 -41.02 -10.54
C GLN A 27 -68.37 -41.61 -10.81
N PHE A 28 -68.26 -42.60 -11.69
CA PHE A 28 -66.98 -43.19 -12.06
C PHE A 28 -66.04 -42.20 -12.77
N VAL A 29 -66.56 -41.39 -13.70
CA VAL A 29 -65.78 -40.33 -14.37
C VAL A 29 -65.27 -39.31 -13.36
N SER A 30 -66.11 -38.88 -12.41
CA SER A 30 -65.72 -37.96 -11.35
C SER A 30 -64.62 -38.55 -10.45
N GLN A 31 -64.70 -39.84 -10.09
CA GLN A 31 -63.65 -40.54 -9.34
C GLN A 31 -62.32 -40.61 -10.10
N LEU A 32 -62.35 -40.89 -11.41
CA LEU A 32 -61.17 -40.89 -12.26
C LEU A 32 -60.52 -39.51 -12.38
N GLN A 33 -61.32 -38.46 -12.50
CA GLN A 33 -60.83 -37.07 -12.51
C GLN A 33 -60.12 -36.73 -11.20
N MET A 34 -60.72 -37.04 -10.05
CA MET A 34 -60.09 -36.81 -8.75
C MET A 34 -58.75 -37.55 -8.61
N LEU A 35 -58.67 -38.81 -9.05
CA LEU A 35 -57.40 -39.57 -9.03
C LEU A 35 -56.34 -38.98 -9.95
N HIS A 36 -56.73 -38.54 -11.14
CA HIS A 36 -55.82 -37.89 -12.07
C HIS A 36 -55.31 -36.55 -11.51
N ASP A 37 -56.20 -35.75 -10.94
CA ASP A 37 -55.86 -34.46 -10.35
C ASP A 37 -55.00 -34.62 -9.11
N TYR A 38 -55.24 -35.64 -8.29
CA TYR A 38 -54.38 -36.02 -7.17
C TYR A 38 -52.97 -36.40 -7.63
N ARG A 39 -52.85 -37.22 -8.68
CA ARG A 39 -51.52 -37.58 -9.26
C ARG A 39 -50.78 -36.36 -9.79
N ARG A 40 -51.49 -35.47 -10.49
CA ARG A 40 -50.92 -34.21 -11.00
C ARG A 40 -50.47 -33.30 -9.85
N TRP A 41 -51.27 -33.20 -8.80
CA TRP A 41 -50.95 -32.43 -7.60
C TRP A 41 -49.69 -32.98 -6.92
N ARG A 42 -49.60 -34.30 -6.74
CA ARG A 42 -48.44 -34.96 -6.16
C ARG A 42 -47.17 -34.71 -6.96
N LYS A 43 -47.24 -34.88 -8.29
CA LYS A 43 -46.08 -34.65 -9.16
C LYS A 43 -45.58 -33.20 -9.10
N LYS A 44 -46.51 -32.24 -9.03
CA LYS A 44 -46.17 -30.82 -8.84
C LYS A 44 -45.57 -30.53 -7.46
N ALA A 45 -46.06 -31.19 -6.40
CA ALA A 45 -45.49 -31.06 -5.06
C ALA A 45 -44.04 -31.55 -5.04
N ASP A 46 -43.78 -32.73 -5.61
CA ASP A 46 -42.44 -33.33 -5.72
C ASP A 46 -41.50 -32.45 -6.59
N ASP A 47 -41.99 -31.95 -7.74
CA ASP A 47 -41.23 -31.04 -8.62
C ASP A 47 -40.90 -29.70 -7.92
N THR A 48 -41.77 -29.23 -7.03
CA THR A 48 -41.58 -28.00 -6.26
C THR A 48 -40.52 -28.22 -5.19
N GLU A 49 -40.60 -29.34 -4.47
CA GLU A 49 -39.61 -29.74 -3.46
C GLU A 49 -38.21 -29.89 -4.08
N TYR A 50 -38.09 -30.54 -5.23
CA TYR A 50 -36.81 -30.66 -5.95
C TYR A 50 -36.21 -29.29 -6.33
N LYS A 51 -37.03 -28.34 -6.81
CA LYS A 51 -36.56 -26.99 -7.14
C LYS A 51 -36.11 -26.20 -5.92
N LEU A 52 -36.72 -26.41 -4.76
CA LEU A 52 -36.32 -25.77 -3.51
C LEU A 52 -34.92 -26.26 -3.09
N LEU A 53 -34.69 -27.59 -3.13
CA LEU A 53 -33.38 -28.19 -2.84
C LEU A 53 -32.30 -27.71 -3.82
N LEU A 54 -32.62 -27.60 -5.11
CA LEU A 54 -31.69 -27.11 -6.12
C LEU A 54 -31.33 -25.62 -5.92
N ARG A 55 -32.32 -24.80 -5.51
CA ARG A 55 -32.13 -23.37 -5.22
C ARG A 55 -31.24 -23.16 -4.00
N GLU A 56 -31.42 -23.99 -2.97
CA GLU A 56 -30.60 -23.98 -1.76
C GLU A 56 -29.12 -24.23 -2.09
N ASN A 57 -28.82 -25.28 -2.87
CA ASN A 57 -27.45 -25.58 -3.31
C ASN A 57 -26.84 -24.44 -4.15
N ASN A 58 -27.61 -23.84 -5.05
CA ASN A 58 -27.14 -22.71 -5.86
C ASN A 58 -26.79 -21.48 -5.02
N ILE A 59 -27.56 -21.19 -3.96
CA ILE A 59 -27.27 -20.10 -3.02
C ILE A 59 -25.94 -20.37 -2.32
N PHE A 60 -25.73 -21.59 -1.80
CA PHE A 60 -24.47 -21.94 -1.15
C PHE A 60 -23.26 -21.80 -2.08
N ARG A 61 -23.37 -22.23 -3.34
CA ARG A 61 -22.29 -22.08 -4.33
C ARG A 61 -21.94 -20.62 -4.59
N ILE A 62 -22.94 -19.75 -4.68
CA ILE A 62 -22.74 -18.30 -4.86
C ILE A 62 -22.05 -17.70 -3.63
N LEU A 63 -22.47 -18.06 -2.41
CA LEU A 63 -21.88 -17.56 -1.17
C LEU A 63 -20.40 -17.98 -1.02
N ILE A 64 -20.07 -19.22 -1.37
CA ILE A 64 -18.68 -19.71 -1.39
C ILE A 64 -17.85 -18.89 -2.38
N GLY A 65 -18.40 -18.62 -3.58
CA GLY A 65 -17.74 -17.76 -4.57
C GLY A 65 -17.46 -16.34 -4.04
N MET A 66 -18.45 -15.72 -3.39
CA MET A 66 -18.27 -14.40 -2.76
C MET A 66 -17.19 -14.42 -1.68
N LEU A 67 -17.16 -15.45 -0.82
CA LEU A 67 -16.12 -15.60 0.20
C LEU A 67 -14.73 -15.74 -0.41
N VAL A 68 -14.58 -16.56 -1.45
CA VAL A 68 -13.29 -16.74 -2.14
C VAL A 68 -12.82 -15.43 -2.77
N THR A 69 -13.69 -14.72 -3.50
CA THR A 69 -13.35 -13.43 -4.10
C THR A 69 -12.98 -12.38 -3.06
N THR A 70 -13.70 -12.33 -1.95
CA THR A 70 -13.39 -11.43 -0.82
C THR A 70 -12.04 -11.77 -0.20
N GLY A 71 -11.74 -13.05 0.00
CA GLY A 71 -10.43 -13.50 0.47
C GLY A 71 -9.29 -13.13 -0.49
N ILE A 72 -9.50 -13.29 -1.80
CA ILE A 72 -8.52 -12.87 -2.82
C ILE A 72 -8.30 -11.36 -2.78
N LEU A 73 -9.36 -10.57 -2.65
CA LEU A 73 -9.24 -9.10 -2.52
C LEU A 73 -8.50 -8.71 -1.24
N LEU A 74 -8.83 -9.31 -0.10
CA LEU A 74 -8.17 -9.03 1.18
C LEU A 74 -6.69 -9.42 1.16
N THR A 75 -6.35 -10.57 0.57
CA THR A 75 -4.95 -10.98 0.40
C THR A 75 -4.20 -10.04 -0.55
N ALA A 76 -4.81 -9.58 -1.63
CA ALA A 76 -4.22 -8.58 -2.52
C ALA A 76 -3.96 -7.24 -1.79
N VAL A 77 -4.94 -6.77 -1.00
CA VAL A 77 -4.79 -5.58 -0.15
C VAL A 77 -3.68 -5.77 0.88
N PHE A 78 -3.63 -6.92 1.55
CA PHE A 78 -2.60 -7.23 2.54
C PHE A 78 -1.19 -7.27 1.93
N ILE A 79 -1.04 -7.87 0.74
CA ILE A 79 0.22 -7.89 0.01
C ILE A 79 0.64 -6.46 -0.36
N ASN A 80 -0.28 -5.64 -0.87
CA ASN A 80 0.00 -4.24 -1.21
C ASN A 80 0.39 -3.43 0.03
N TRP A 81 -0.37 -3.53 1.12
CA TRP A 81 -0.06 -2.90 2.40
C TRP A 81 1.32 -3.32 2.92
N ARG A 82 1.65 -4.62 2.90
CA ARG A 82 2.96 -5.13 3.32
C ARG A 82 4.10 -4.61 2.45
N ARG A 83 3.89 -4.48 1.13
CA ARG A 83 4.87 -3.88 0.22
C ARG A 83 5.11 -2.40 0.58
N ARG A 84 4.04 -1.64 0.81
CA ARG A 84 4.14 -0.23 1.24
C ARG A 84 4.86 -0.09 2.57
N LEU A 85 4.50 -0.89 3.57
CA LEU A 85 5.18 -0.88 4.87
C LEU A 85 6.67 -1.18 4.73
N LYS A 86 7.06 -2.14 3.90
CA LYS A 86 8.48 -2.43 3.66
C LYS A 86 9.21 -1.26 3.01
N ALA A 87 8.58 -0.59 2.04
CA ALA A 87 9.18 0.57 1.37
C ALA A 87 9.34 1.76 2.34
N GLU A 88 8.29 2.09 3.10
CA GLU A 88 8.32 3.15 4.11
C GLU A 88 9.36 2.87 5.20
N ASN A 89 9.42 1.63 5.72
CA ASN A 89 10.43 1.26 6.72
C ASN A 89 11.86 1.33 6.17
N LYS A 90 12.08 0.94 4.90
CA LYS A 90 13.40 1.04 4.28
C LYS A 90 13.87 2.51 4.21
N LEU A 91 12.99 3.40 3.76
CA LEU A 91 13.29 4.84 3.70
C LEU A 91 13.57 5.42 5.09
N LEU A 92 12.79 5.03 6.11
CA LEU A 92 13.01 5.46 7.48
C LEU A 92 14.34 4.96 8.06
N LEU A 93 14.75 3.73 7.72
CA LEU A 93 16.05 3.20 8.14
C LEU A 93 17.20 3.97 7.49
N GLU A 94 17.11 4.23 6.18
CA GLU A 94 18.10 5.05 5.46
C GLU A 94 18.18 6.47 6.04
N GLN A 95 17.03 7.09 6.35
CA GLN A 95 16.98 8.40 7.01
C GLN A 95 17.61 8.37 8.40
N ARG A 96 17.29 7.36 9.23
CA ARG A 96 17.87 7.22 10.58
C ARG A 96 19.37 6.96 10.53
N GLU A 97 19.83 6.14 9.60
CA GLU A 97 21.25 5.88 9.39
C GLU A 97 21.96 7.18 9.02
N GLN A 98 21.42 7.93 8.06
CA GLN A 98 21.95 9.23 7.64
C GLN A 98 21.97 10.26 8.79
N GLU A 99 20.91 10.32 9.60
CA GLU A 99 20.86 11.14 10.81
C GLU A 99 21.89 10.70 11.85
N SER A 100 22.08 9.39 12.05
CA SER A 100 23.05 8.85 13.01
C SER A 100 24.49 9.18 12.61
N LEU A 101 24.81 9.07 11.32
CA LEU A 101 26.11 9.46 10.76
C LEU A 101 26.35 10.96 10.97
N ARG A 102 25.33 11.78 10.68
CA ARG A 102 25.36 13.23 10.90
C ARG A 102 25.62 13.56 12.38
N VAL A 103 24.91 12.94 13.31
CA VAL A 103 25.10 13.15 14.76
C VAL A 103 26.49 12.70 15.19
N GLY A 104 26.98 11.55 14.72
CA GLY A 104 28.33 11.06 14.98
C GLY A 104 29.41 12.05 14.53
N TYR A 105 29.26 12.61 13.32
CA TYR A 105 30.11 13.67 12.80
C TYR A 105 30.09 14.92 13.68
N TYR A 106 28.90 15.45 14.02
CA TYR A 106 28.78 16.64 14.87
C TYR A 106 29.38 16.41 16.26
N LYS A 107 29.27 15.20 16.81
CA LYS A 107 29.92 14.85 18.08
C LYS A 107 31.44 14.91 17.96
N GLN A 108 32.02 14.30 16.93
CA GLN A 108 33.48 14.35 16.71
C GLN A 108 33.97 15.77 16.45
N LEU A 109 33.24 16.52 15.63
CA LEU A 109 33.54 17.91 15.35
C LEU A 109 33.42 18.77 16.60
N ASN A 110 32.35 18.63 17.38
CA ASN A 110 32.21 19.35 18.64
C ASN A 110 33.36 19.01 19.60
N LEU A 111 33.85 17.77 19.64
CA LEU A 111 35.05 17.45 20.43
C LEU A 111 36.30 18.18 19.92
N LEU A 112 36.38 18.48 18.62
CA LEU A 112 37.46 19.29 18.04
C LEU A 112 37.22 20.80 18.28
N THR A 113 35.98 21.27 18.25
CA THR A 113 35.62 22.69 18.37
C THR A 113 35.40 23.17 19.79
N LEU A 114 35.05 22.30 20.75
CA LEU A 114 34.88 22.64 22.16
C LEU A 114 36.18 23.18 22.78
N PRO A 115 37.37 22.57 22.54
CA PRO A 115 38.63 23.20 22.91
C PRO A 115 38.80 24.58 22.29
N LEU A 116 38.34 24.81 21.05
CA LEU A 116 38.41 26.12 20.37
C LEU A 116 37.51 27.18 21.04
N VAL A 117 36.33 26.78 21.51
CA VAL A 117 35.34 27.68 22.16
C VAL A 117 35.70 27.97 23.61
N TYR A 118 36.22 26.98 24.35
CA TYR A 118 36.54 27.12 25.77
C TYR A 118 37.98 27.59 26.04
N SER A 119 38.92 27.44 25.10
CA SER A 119 40.24 28.09 25.20
C SER A 119 40.10 29.57 24.85
N ASN A 120 39.75 30.38 25.85
CA ASN A 120 39.78 31.83 25.73
C ASN A 120 41.14 32.30 25.18
N GLN A 121 41.13 32.86 23.97
CA GLN A 121 41.73 34.17 23.68
C GLN A 121 43.07 34.46 24.39
N ARG A 122 44.12 33.68 24.11
CA ARG A 122 45.48 34.04 24.56
C ARG A 122 46.53 34.08 23.46
N GLU A 123 46.38 33.32 22.38
CA GLU A 123 47.31 33.39 21.26
C GLU A 123 46.52 33.37 19.96
N GLY A 124 46.48 34.52 19.27
CA GLY A 124 45.64 34.82 18.10
C GLY A 124 45.93 34.02 16.83
N ARG A 125 46.17 32.71 16.91
CA ARG A 125 46.26 31.80 15.77
C ARG A 125 45.66 30.44 16.12
N MET A 126 44.33 30.42 16.25
CA MET A 126 43.57 29.17 16.21
C MET A 126 43.49 28.70 14.76
N ARG A 127 44.44 27.87 14.34
CA ARG A 127 44.33 27.09 13.11
C ARG A 127 44.13 25.64 13.50
N MET A 128 43.04 25.04 13.05
CA MET A 128 42.92 23.58 13.01
C MET A 128 44.20 23.01 12.40
N SER A 129 44.82 22.04 13.08
CA SER A 129 46.04 21.42 12.58
C SER A 129 45.73 20.63 11.31
N GLU A 130 46.73 20.38 10.48
CA GLU A 130 46.55 19.52 9.30
C GLU A 130 46.05 18.12 9.70
N SER A 131 46.44 17.64 10.89
CA SER A 131 45.96 16.37 11.44
C SER A 131 44.47 16.37 11.76
N ASP A 132 43.90 17.51 12.16
CA ASP A 132 42.46 17.62 12.46
C ASP A 132 41.63 17.71 11.18
N TRP A 133 42.15 18.38 10.15
CA TRP A 133 41.56 18.36 8.82
C TRP A 133 41.56 16.97 8.21
N GLN A 134 42.64 16.20 8.42
CA GLN A 134 42.68 14.81 7.96
C GLN A 134 41.60 13.95 8.63
N LYS A 135 41.34 14.14 9.93
CA LYS A 135 40.22 13.46 10.61
C LYS A 135 38.87 13.86 9.99
N ILE A 136 38.68 15.14 9.65
CA ILE A 136 37.46 15.61 8.97
C ILE A 136 37.31 14.95 7.61
N TYR A 137 38.38 14.86 6.81
CA TYR A 137 38.34 14.21 5.50
C TYR A 137 38.00 12.73 5.62
N THR A 138 38.72 11.98 6.47
CA THR A 138 38.45 10.56 6.69
C THR A 138 37.01 10.34 7.14
N ASN A 139 36.50 11.15 8.07
CA ASN A 139 35.13 11.03 8.54
C ASN A 139 34.12 11.40 7.43
N THR A 140 34.41 12.43 6.64
CA THR A 140 33.56 12.85 5.52
C THR A 140 33.49 11.79 4.44
N ASP A 141 34.63 11.20 4.06
CA ASP A 141 34.70 10.15 3.06
C ASP A 141 34.06 8.84 3.54
N THR A 142 34.17 8.55 4.84
CA THR A 142 33.47 7.41 5.47
C THR A 142 31.96 7.61 5.44
N CYS A 143 31.47 8.82 5.74
CA CYS A 143 30.03 9.10 5.76
C CYS A 143 29.43 9.32 4.36
N PHE A 144 30.21 9.80 3.39
CA PHE A 144 29.75 10.22 2.06
C PHE A 144 30.54 9.58 0.92
N GLN A 145 30.87 8.30 1.05
CA GLN A 145 31.47 7.45 0.01
C GLN A 145 32.49 8.18 -0.89
N ASP A 146 33.67 8.45 -0.32
CA ASP A 146 34.82 9.08 -0.99
C ASP A 146 34.52 10.46 -1.62
N PHE A 147 33.66 11.25 -0.94
CA PHE A 147 33.27 12.59 -1.34
C PHE A 147 34.45 13.50 -1.73
N THR A 148 35.53 13.54 -0.93
CA THR A 148 36.68 14.41 -1.20
C THR A 148 37.40 13.99 -2.48
N THR A 149 37.48 12.68 -2.74
CA THR A 149 38.09 12.12 -3.95
C THR A 149 37.27 12.51 -5.19
N LYS A 150 35.96 12.33 -5.16
CA LYS A 150 35.06 12.76 -6.25
C LYS A 150 35.15 14.26 -6.51
N LEU A 151 35.13 15.07 -5.46
CA LEU A 151 35.21 16.52 -5.58
C LEU A 151 36.52 16.97 -6.23
N ARG A 152 37.64 16.32 -5.91
CA ARG A 152 38.94 16.60 -6.55
C ARG A 152 38.98 16.16 -8.01
N GLN A 153 38.30 15.08 -8.36
CA GLN A 153 38.21 14.59 -9.73
C GLN A 153 37.33 15.49 -10.61
N ASP A 154 36.15 15.88 -10.12
CA ASP A 154 35.20 16.73 -10.84
C ASP A 154 35.71 18.16 -10.99
N HIS A 155 36.41 18.65 -9.97
CA HIS A 155 36.86 20.04 -9.90
C HIS A 155 38.33 20.14 -9.44
N PRO A 156 39.30 19.78 -10.31
CA PRO A 156 40.72 19.80 -9.97
C PRO A 156 41.28 21.22 -9.73
N SER A 157 40.54 22.27 -10.11
CA SER A 157 40.91 23.67 -9.88
C SER A 157 40.66 24.16 -8.44
N LEU A 158 40.02 23.34 -7.61
CA LEU A 158 39.75 23.67 -6.21
C LEU A 158 41.02 23.65 -5.38
N LYS A 159 41.16 24.65 -4.53
CA LYS A 159 42.25 24.69 -3.55
C LYS A 159 41.86 23.85 -2.33
N GLU A 160 42.85 23.48 -1.53
CA GLU A 160 42.62 22.70 -0.31
C GLU A 160 41.59 23.35 0.62
N ASP A 161 41.66 24.67 0.83
CA ASP A 161 40.68 25.38 1.65
C ASP A 161 39.27 25.39 1.05
N ASP A 162 39.15 25.31 -0.27
CA ASP A 162 37.86 25.21 -0.95
C ASP A 162 37.23 23.83 -0.69
N ILE A 163 38.05 22.78 -0.68
CA ILE A 163 37.65 21.41 -0.36
C ILE A 163 37.24 21.30 1.10
N ARG A 164 38.00 21.90 2.03
CA ARG A 164 37.63 22.01 3.45
C ARG A 164 36.25 22.62 3.62
N LEU A 165 35.99 23.75 2.95
CA LEU A 165 34.68 24.40 3.00
C LEU A 165 33.57 23.49 2.42
N CYS A 166 33.83 22.80 1.32
CA CYS A 166 32.87 21.87 0.74
C CYS A 166 32.56 20.68 1.66
N CYS A 167 33.54 20.15 2.39
CA CYS A 167 33.31 19.09 3.38
C CYS A 167 32.38 19.55 4.51
N LEU A 168 32.62 20.76 5.04
CA LEU A 168 31.77 21.33 6.10
C LEU A 168 30.35 21.64 5.59
N LEU A 169 30.21 22.09 4.34
CA LEU A 169 28.90 22.35 3.71
C LEU A 169 28.14 21.06 3.37
N LYS A 170 28.82 20.01 2.88
CA LYS A 170 28.22 18.69 2.59
C LYS A 170 27.54 18.08 3.83
N MET A 171 28.06 18.42 5.01
CA MET A 171 27.56 17.99 6.32
C MET A 171 26.40 18.85 6.87
N ASP A 172 25.91 19.82 6.09
CA ASP A 172 24.91 20.82 6.49
C ASP A 172 25.34 21.63 7.75
N MET A 173 26.64 21.91 7.92
CA MET A 173 27.15 22.62 9.10
C MET A 173 26.60 24.05 9.19
N PRO A 174 26.17 24.52 10.38
CA PRO A 174 25.77 25.91 10.59
C PRO A 174 26.88 26.88 10.17
N LEU A 175 26.50 27.90 9.41
CA LEU A 175 27.44 28.92 8.91
C LEU A 175 28.21 29.61 10.04
N ASP A 176 27.63 29.71 11.23
CA ASP A 176 28.28 30.30 12.42
C ASP A 176 29.48 29.47 12.90
N LEU A 177 29.39 28.14 12.83
CA LEU A 177 30.51 27.25 13.17
C LEU A 177 31.58 27.26 12.08
N ILE A 178 31.18 27.31 10.81
CA ILE A 178 32.13 27.44 9.69
C ILE A 178 32.92 28.76 9.82
N ALA A 179 32.22 29.85 10.12
CA ALA A 179 32.82 31.16 10.38
C ALA A 179 33.86 31.11 11.51
N LEU A 180 33.53 30.42 12.61
CA LEU A 180 34.44 30.20 13.74
C LEU A 180 35.67 29.39 13.34
N ILE A 181 35.50 28.29 12.61
CA ILE A 181 36.60 27.40 12.17
C ILE A 181 37.57 28.13 11.24
N PHE A 182 37.05 28.92 10.30
CA PHE A 182 37.88 29.69 9.36
C PHE A 182 38.35 31.05 9.91
N ASN A 183 37.93 31.43 11.13
CA ASN A 183 38.18 32.73 11.73
C ASN A 183 37.80 33.90 10.80
N ILE A 184 36.59 33.85 10.24
CA ILE A 184 36.02 34.87 9.35
C ILE A 184 34.58 35.19 9.76
N GLU A 185 34.03 36.30 9.28
CA GLU A 185 32.63 36.64 9.50
C GLU A 185 31.66 35.72 8.73
N LYS A 186 30.47 35.50 9.28
CA LYS A 186 29.39 34.71 8.65
C LYS A 186 29.06 35.19 7.23
N GLY A 187 29.06 36.51 7.00
CA GLY A 187 28.85 37.11 5.67
C GLY A 187 29.95 36.70 4.67
N SER A 188 31.19 36.60 5.14
CA SER A 188 32.34 36.18 4.32
C SER A 188 32.25 34.71 3.90
N VAL A 189 31.68 33.84 4.73
CA VAL A 189 31.40 32.44 4.36
C VAL A 189 30.40 32.38 3.20
N SER A 190 29.32 33.18 3.27
CA SER A 190 28.29 33.22 2.23
C SER A 190 28.84 33.71 0.88
N GLN A 191 29.68 34.75 0.90
CA GLN A 191 30.35 35.21 -0.32
C GLN A 191 31.33 34.16 -0.87
N ARG A 192 32.08 33.47 0.01
CA ARG A 192 33.02 32.42 -0.40
C ARG A 192 32.29 31.25 -1.07
N LYS A 193 31.13 30.87 -0.56
CA LYS A 193 30.23 29.88 -1.17
C LYS A 193 29.75 30.31 -2.56
N GLN A 194 29.35 31.57 -2.73
CA GLN A 194 28.98 32.09 -4.05
C GLN A 194 30.16 32.08 -5.04
N ARG A 195 31.36 32.47 -4.59
CA ARG A 195 32.58 32.39 -5.40
C ARG A 195 32.90 30.95 -5.80
N LEU A 196 32.72 29.99 -4.90
CA LEU A 196 32.91 28.57 -5.21
C LEU A 196 31.93 28.07 -6.27
N ARG A 197 30.65 28.43 -6.14
CA ARG A 197 29.63 28.11 -7.15
C ARG A 197 30.06 28.60 -8.55
N GLN A 198 30.51 29.85 -8.64
CA GLN A 198 30.99 30.44 -9.90
C GLN A 198 32.26 29.75 -10.40
N LYS A 199 33.21 29.44 -9.51
CA LYS A 199 34.47 28.77 -9.84
C LYS A 199 34.26 27.35 -10.37
N MET A 200 33.26 26.64 -9.85
CA MET A 200 32.86 25.31 -10.32
C MET A 200 31.93 25.35 -11.55
N GLY A 201 31.50 26.53 -12.00
CA GLY A 201 30.59 26.68 -13.14
C GLY A 201 29.19 26.12 -12.89
N LEU A 202 28.73 26.08 -11.65
CA LEU A 202 27.45 25.46 -11.28
C LEU A 202 26.27 26.41 -11.55
N ASP A 203 25.27 25.87 -12.25
CA ASP A 203 23.97 26.54 -12.47
C ASP A 203 23.03 26.37 -11.26
N VAL A 204 23.24 25.32 -10.48
CA VAL A 204 22.51 25.03 -9.24
C VAL A 204 23.21 25.65 -8.02
N PRO A 205 22.48 25.90 -6.91
CA PRO A 205 23.08 26.27 -5.64
C PRO A 205 24.16 25.27 -5.21
N LEU A 206 25.24 25.77 -4.59
CA LEU A 206 26.37 24.92 -4.20
C LEU A 206 25.92 23.77 -3.28
N ASP A 207 25.01 24.03 -2.32
CA ASP A 207 24.53 23.00 -1.40
C ASP A 207 23.82 21.86 -2.12
N ASP A 208 23.04 22.18 -3.15
CA ASP A 208 22.28 21.19 -3.91
C ASP A 208 23.20 20.32 -4.77
N TYR A 209 24.24 20.93 -5.36
CA TYR A 209 25.29 20.19 -6.05
C TYR A 209 26.04 19.28 -5.07
N LEU A 210 26.50 19.82 -3.94
CA LEU A 210 27.22 19.05 -2.95
C LEU A 210 26.37 17.90 -2.42
N LYS A 211 25.05 18.04 -2.26
CA LYS A 211 24.17 16.94 -1.87
C LYS A 211 24.12 15.79 -2.88
N ARG A 212 24.35 16.05 -4.17
CA ARG A 212 24.24 15.06 -5.26
C ARG A 212 25.49 14.21 -5.48
N ILE A 213 26.68 14.74 -5.21
CA ILE A 213 27.97 14.05 -5.39
C ILE A 213 28.36 13.18 -4.19
#